data_AF-A0A1J3FTR3-F1
#
_entry.id   AF-A0A1J3FTR3-F1
#
_cell.length_a   1.000
_cell.length_b   1.000
_cell.length_c   1.000
_cell.angle_alpha   90.00
_cell.angle_beta   90.00
_cell.angle_gamma   90.00
#
_symmetry.space_group_name_H-M   'P 1'
#
loop_
_entity.id
_entity.type
_entity.pdbx_description
1 polymer ?
#
loop_
_entity_poly.entity_id
_entity_poly.type
_entity_poly.pdbx_seq_one_letter_code
_entity_poly.pdbx_strand_id
1 'polypeptide(L)'
;SCAMNIDGCNGLACLTKIEDAASEATITPLHHMFVIKDLVVDMTNFYNQYKSIESWLKRKNLLTKIICRWFYQVKEMGHICKPKVIRRKKKL
;
A
#
# COMPACT_ATOMS: atom_id res chain seq x y z
N SER A 1 -2.97 6.79 5.36
CA SER A 1 -4.34 7.33 5.16
C SER A 1 -4.42 8.83 5.46
N CYS A 2 -3.65 9.36 6.40
CA CYS A 2 -3.67 10.77 6.84
C CYS A 2 -2.57 11.66 6.20
N ALA A 3 -2.04 11.28 5.05
CA ALA A 3 -1.01 12.08 4.37
C ALA A 3 -1.69 13.22 3.59
N MET A 4 -1.31 14.46 3.89
CA MET A 4 -1.83 15.66 3.23
C MET A 4 -0.78 16.78 3.30
N ASN A 5 -1.00 17.84 2.55
CA ASN A 5 -0.16 19.02 2.59
C ASN A 5 -0.72 20.03 3.61
N ILE A 6 0.10 20.43 4.57
CA ILE A 6 -0.24 21.36 5.65
C ILE A 6 0.75 22.52 5.54
N ASP A 7 0.24 23.72 5.26
CA ASP A 7 1.03 24.96 5.16
C ASP A 7 2.19 24.87 4.14
N GLY A 8 1.97 24.15 3.03
CA GLY A 8 2.96 23.96 1.97
C GLY A 8 3.94 22.81 2.18
N CYS A 9 3.89 22.14 3.34
CA CYS A 9 4.70 20.97 3.62
C CYS A 9 3.87 19.67 3.66
N ASN A 10 4.34 18.63 2.98
CA ASN A 10 3.70 17.31 3.02
C ASN A 10 3.95 16.65 4.39
N GLY A 11 2.88 16.31 5.11
CA GLY A 11 2.95 15.74 6.45
C GLY A 11 1.87 14.70 6.73
N LEU A 12 1.95 14.09 7.92
CA LEU A 12 0.90 13.22 8.45
C LEU A 12 0.02 14.04 9.40
N ALA A 13 -1.23 14.29 9.02
CA ALA A 13 -2.13 15.13 9.81
C ALA A 13 -2.34 14.64 11.25
N CYS A 14 -2.17 13.35 11.52
CA CYS A 14 -2.28 12.81 12.87
C CYS A 14 -1.08 13.11 13.78
N LEU A 15 0.07 13.50 13.21
CA LEU A 15 1.29 13.82 13.96
C LEU A 15 1.60 15.32 13.93
N THR A 16 1.06 16.05 12.96
CA THR A 16 1.19 17.50 12.90
C THR A 16 0.42 18.13 14.06
N LYS A 17 1.14 18.87 14.91
CA LYS A 17 0.51 19.63 16.00
C LYS A 17 -0.18 20.86 15.43
N ILE A 18 -1.36 21.15 15.95
CA ILE A 18 -2.05 22.41 15.69
C ILE A 18 -1.37 23.44 16.58
N GLU A 19 -0.80 24.49 15.99
CA GLU A 19 -0.25 25.60 16.76
C GLU A 19 -1.42 26.48 17.25
N ASP A 20 -1.41 26.86 18.53
CA ASP A 20 -2.46 27.69 19.15
C ASP A 20 -2.47 29.15 18.64
N ALA A 21 -1.46 29.52 17.85
CA ALA A 21 -1.38 30.85 17.25
C ALA A 21 -2.40 30.96 16.12
N ALA A 22 -3.21 32.03 16.18
CA ALA A 22 -4.38 32.33 15.35
C ALA A 22 -4.13 32.50 13.83
N SER A 23 -3.07 31.90 13.27
CA SER A 23 -2.81 31.85 11.84
C SER A 23 -3.68 30.78 11.17
N GLU A 24 -4.30 31.15 10.05
CA GLU A 24 -5.10 30.26 9.22
C GLU A 24 -4.21 29.14 8.64
N ALA A 25 -4.47 27.89 9.04
CA ALA A 25 -3.76 26.73 8.52
C ALA A 25 -4.37 26.31 7.18
N THR A 26 -3.55 26.26 6.13
CA THR A 26 -3.99 25.89 4.78
C THR A 26 -3.75 24.40 4.54
N ILE A 27 -4.83 23.64 4.46
CA ILE A 27 -4.77 22.19 4.19
C ILE A 27 -5.11 21.94 2.73
N THR A 28 -4.22 21.23 2.03
CA THR A 28 -4.38 20.85 0.63
C THR A 28 -4.04 19.37 0.44
N PRO A 29 -4.56 18.73 -0.63
CA PRO A 29 -4.22 17.35 -0.93
C PRO A 29 -2.74 17.22 -1.30
N LEU A 30 -2.22 15.99 -1.29
CA LEU A 30 -0.81 15.74 -1.62
C LEU A 30 -0.50 16.14 -3.07
N HIS A 31 0.60 16.85 -3.24
CA HIS A 31 1.06 17.34 -4.54
C HIS A 31 1.34 16.19 -5.54
N HIS A 32 1.13 16.47 -6.83
CA HIS A 32 1.42 15.56 -7.97
C HIS A 32 0.48 14.34 -8.10
N MET A 33 -0.74 14.44 -7.60
CA MET A 33 -1.61 13.29 -7.49
C MET A 33 -3.07 13.76 -7.70
N PHE A 34 -3.88 12.99 -8.44
CA PHE A 34 -5.20 13.45 -8.90
C PHE A 34 -6.23 13.42 -7.76
N VAL A 35 -6.90 14.55 -7.51
CA VAL A 35 -7.91 14.67 -6.45
C VAL A 35 -9.23 14.06 -6.92
N ILE A 36 -9.77 13.12 -6.13
CA ILE A 36 -11.09 12.53 -6.40
C ILE A 36 -12.17 13.43 -5.79
N LYS A 37 -12.03 13.74 -4.50
CA LYS A 37 -12.95 14.60 -3.75
C LYS A 37 -12.26 15.13 -2.49
N ASP A 38 -12.44 16.42 -2.21
CA ASP A 38 -11.87 17.12 -1.04
C ASP A 38 -10.35 16.91 -0.93
N LEU A 39 -9.90 16.25 0.14
CA LEU A 39 -8.49 15.91 0.39
C LEU A 39 -8.13 14.47 0.00
N VAL A 40 -9.08 13.72 -0.56
CA VAL A 40 -8.89 12.33 -0.96
C VAL A 40 -8.37 12.28 -2.39
N VAL A 41 -7.24 11.59 -2.54
CA VAL A 41 -6.46 11.54 -3.78
C VAL A 41 -6.44 10.11 -4.34
N ASP A 42 -6.38 9.97 -5.67
CA ASP A 42 -6.24 8.69 -6.33
C ASP A 42 -4.84 8.09 -6.13
N MET A 43 -4.80 6.96 -5.41
CA MET A 43 -3.57 6.22 -5.11
C MET A 43 -3.34 5.04 -6.06
N THR A 44 -4.20 4.84 -7.07
CA THR A 44 -4.15 3.68 -7.97
C THR A 44 -2.81 3.59 -8.70
N ASN A 45 -2.29 4.71 -9.21
CA ASN A 45 -0.99 4.77 -9.87
C ASN A 45 0.16 4.37 -8.94
N PHE A 46 0.17 4.88 -7.71
CA PHE A 46 1.18 4.55 -6.70
C PHE A 46 1.17 3.05 -6.37
N TYR A 47 -0.01 2.45 -6.18
CA TYR A 47 -0.13 1.03 -5.88
C TYR A 47 0.30 0.14 -7.05
N ASN A 48 0.09 0.57 -8.30
CA ASN A 48 0.51 -0.20 -9.47
C ASN A 48 2.04 -0.23 -9.60
N GLN A 49 2.71 0.90 -9.34
CA GLN A 49 4.17 0.95 -9.30
C GLN A 49 4.73 0.11 -8.14
N TYR A 50 4.11 0.16 -6.97
CA TYR A 50 4.53 -0.67 -5.84
C TYR A 50 4.43 -2.17 -6.15
N LYS A 51 3.38 -2.60 -6.87
CA LYS A 51 3.20 -3.99 -7.27
C LYS A 51 4.28 -4.49 -8.25
N SER A 52 4.74 -3.63 -9.18
CA SER A 52 5.71 -4.04 -10.22
C SER A 52 7.11 -4.33 -9.65
N ILE A 53 7.47 -3.69 -8.54
CA ILE A 53 8.76 -3.89 -7.85
C ILE A 53 8.83 -5.26 -7.17
N GLU A 54 7.69 -5.92 -7.01
CA GLU A 54 7.62 -7.26 -6.45
C GLU A 54 8.23 -7.35 -5.03
N SER A 55 7.80 -6.46 -4.13
CA SER A 55 8.40 -6.21 -2.81
C SER A 55 8.09 -7.27 -1.74
N TRP A 56 8.46 -8.53 -2.01
CA TRP A 56 8.43 -9.64 -1.07
C TRP A 56 9.71 -10.47 -1.13
N LEU A 57 9.93 -11.29 -0.11
CA LEU A 57 11.11 -12.16 -0.04
C LEU A 57 11.07 -13.23 -1.15
N LYS A 58 11.91 -13.08 -2.17
CA LYS A 58 12.11 -14.07 -3.24
C LYS A 58 13.19 -15.08 -2.83
N ARG A 59 12.78 -16.27 -2.38
CA ARG A 59 13.74 -17.35 -2.09
C ARG A 59 14.21 -18.04 -3.37
N LYS A 60 15.53 -18.21 -3.53
CA LYS A 60 16.15 -18.82 -4.73
C LYS A 60 16.04 -20.35 -4.79
N ASN A 61 15.56 -21.02 -3.73
CA ASN A 61 15.48 -22.48 -3.69
C ASN A 61 14.52 -23.02 -4.76
N LEU A 62 14.98 -24.01 -5.53
CA LEU A 62 14.30 -24.61 -6.68
C LEU A 62 12.90 -25.17 -6.33
N LEU A 63 12.72 -25.72 -5.13
CA LEU A 63 11.42 -26.21 -4.63
C LEU A 63 10.41 -25.07 -4.35
N THR A 64 10.88 -23.88 -3.99
CA THR A 64 10.02 -22.70 -3.77
C THR A 64 9.70 -21.95 -5.06
N LYS A 65 10.51 -22.07 -6.12
CA LYS A 65 10.23 -21.41 -7.41
C LYS A 65 8.90 -21.89 -8.00
N ILE A 66 8.60 -23.19 -7.89
CA ILE A 66 7.33 -23.77 -8.37
C ILE A 66 6.16 -23.21 -7.53
N ILE A 67 6.26 -23.26 -6.20
CA ILE A 67 5.19 -22.78 -5.30
C ILE A 67 4.95 -21.26 -5.44
N CYS A 68 6.01 -20.45 -5.53
CA CYS A 68 5.88 -19.00 -5.67
C CYS A 68 5.34 -18.59 -7.05
N ARG A 69 5.77 -19.24 -8.15
CA ARG A 69 5.24 -18.96 -9.50
C ARG A 69 3.73 -19.22 -9.58
N TRP A 70 3.24 -20.30 -8.97
CA TRP A 70 1.81 -20.62 -8.90
C TRP A 70 1.02 -19.57 -8.10
N PHE A 71 1.58 -19.01 -7.02
CA PHE A 71 0.92 -17.95 -6.26
C PHE A 71 0.77 -16.65 -7.06
N TYR A 72 1.70 -16.34 -7.97
CA TYR A 72 1.60 -15.18 -8.87
C TYR A 72 0.50 -15.33 -9.91
N GLN A 73 0.41 -16.50 -10.54
CA GLN A 73 -0.57 -16.74 -11.61
C GLN A 73 -2.02 -16.78 -11.08
N VAL A 74 -2.23 -17.20 -9.83
CA VAL A 74 -3.55 -17.20 -9.18
C VAL A 74 -4.03 -15.78 -8.81
N LYS A 75 -3.12 -14.82 -8.60
CA LYS A 75 -3.48 -13.46 -8.19
C LYS A 75 -3.98 -12.59 -9.35
N GLU A 76 -3.60 -12.91 -10.59
CA GLU A 76 -4.16 -12.26 -11.79
C GLU A 76 -5.60 -12.70 -12.09
N MET A 77 -6.03 -13.87 -11.60
CA MET A 77 -7.39 -14.39 -11.76
C MET A 77 -8.26 -14.17 -10.50
N GLY A 78 -8.31 -12.92 -10.05
CA GLY A 78 -8.93 -12.48 -8.80
C GLY A 78 -10.46 -12.51 -8.72
N HIS A 79 -11.12 -13.62 -9.03
CA HIS A 79 -12.43 -13.92 -8.44
C HIS A 79 -12.41 -15.30 -7.76
N ILE A 80 -12.30 -15.25 -6.43
CA ILE A 80 -12.61 -16.31 -5.45
C ILE A 80 -11.73 -17.57 -5.54
N CYS A 81 -10.66 -17.60 -4.74
CA CYS A 81 -10.28 -18.84 -4.06
C CYS A 81 -9.47 -18.56 -2.80
N LYS A 82 -10.03 -18.84 -1.61
CA LYS A 82 -9.29 -18.75 -0.35
C LYS A 82 -8.24 -19.86 -0.27
N PRO A 83 -6.98 -19.57 0.07
CA PRO A 83 -5.97 -20.62 0.22
C PRO A 83 -6.27 -21.48 1.45
N LYS A 84 -6.52 -22.77 1.23
CA LYS A 84 -6.63 -23.79 2.27
C LYS A 84 -5.24 -23.96 2.90
N VAL A 85 -5.07 -23.52 4.14
CA VAL A 85 -3.84 -23.65 4.91
C VAL A 85 -3.54 -25.14 5.12
N ILE A 86 -2.59 -25.70 4.35
CA ILE A 86 -2.04 -27.03 4.62
C ILE A 86 -1.12 -26.89 5.83
N ARG A 87 -1.68 -27.07 7.04
CA ARG A 87 -0.90 -27.33 8.26
C ARG A 87 -0.11 -28.63 8.04
N ARG A 88 1.20 -28.53 7.79
CA ARG A 88 2.11 -29.67 7.86
C ARG A 88 2.05 -30.23 9.29
N LYS A 89 1.42 -31.39 9.48
CA LYS A 89 1.58 -32.19 10.71
C LYS A 89 3.07 -32.50 10.85
N LYS A 90 3.70 -32.05 11.94
CA LYS A 90 4.96 -32.61 12.42
C LYS A 90 4.71 -34.11 12.63
N LYS A 91 5.37 -34.96 11.84
CA LYS A 91 5.52 -36.37 12.16
C LYS A 91 6.45 -36.43 13.38
N LEU A 92 5.93 -36.97 14.49
CA LEU A 92 6.76 -37.63 15.50
C LEU A 92 7.45 -38.84 14.84
#